data_AF-A0ABD2MTK4-F1
#
_entry.id   AF-A0ABD2MTK4-F1
#
_cell.length_a   1.000
_cell.length_b   1.000
_cell.length_c   1.000
_cell.angle_alpha   90.00
_cell.angle_beta   90.00
_cell.angle_gamma   90.00
#
_symmetry.space_group_name_H-M   'P 1'
#
loop_
_entity.id
_entity.type
_entity.pdbx_description
1 polymer ?
#
loop_
_entity_poly.entity_id
_entity_poly.type
_entity_poly.pdbx_seq_one_letter_code
_entity_poly.pdbx_strand_id
1 'polypeptide(L)'
;MIINIFCNIDTSLLSHRVVPSSLFDHYLQLVCQRQKCVPEVCRESVTLKRRFKDPFNIAKFRHSLSEVNWPDLMVGANVDEDFKIFLDICIEFVEKSFPLEPYRNRKYDDKSKPWLTADIVQRNALLRDLDKVRNENNDHSITESYKRMLAPHEENVRKAKENYNSEHISGSSNQNKAAYKIINNEFNLKSESKYPTNFTDDENK
;
A
#
# COMPACT_ATOMS: atom_id res chain seq x y z
N MET A 1 -51.51 -10.44 8.23
CA MET A 1 -51.14 -10.12 6.84
C MET A 1 -50.23 -11.23 6.33
N ILE A 2 -50.53 -11.85 5.17
CA ILE A 2 -49.68 -12.90 4.60
C ILE A 2 -48.63 -12.23 3.71
N ILE A 3 -47.36 -12.45 4.00
CA ILE A 3 -46.24 -12.00 3.15
C ILE A 3 -45.77 -13.21 2.35
N ASN A 4 -45.89 -13.13 1.03
CA ASN A 4 -45.43 -14.16 0.10
C ASN A 4 -44.20 -13.64 -0.65
N ILE A 5 -43.16 -14.47 -0.74
CA ILE A 5 -41.95 -14.18 -1.53
C ILE A 5 -41.92 -15.17 -2.69
N PHE A 6 -42.02 -14.66 -3.91
CA PHE A 6 -41.90 -15.46 -5.14
C PHE A 6 -40.55 -15.18 -5.77
N CYS A 7 -39.77 -16.23 -6.04
CA CYS A 7 -38.50 -16.11 -6.76
C CYS A 7 -38.33 -17.25 -7.75
N ASN A 8 -37.71 -16.95 -8.88
CA ASN A 8 -37.39 -17.92 -9.93
C ASN A 8 -35.93 -18.41 -9.77
N ILE A 9 -35.61 -18.89 -8.57
CA ILE A 9 -34.28 -19.39 -8.20
C ILE A 9 -34.48 -20.81 -7.68
N ASP A 10 -33.54 -21.70 -7.98
CA ASP A 10 -33.59 -23.06 -7.45
C ASP A 10 -33.66 -23.05 -5.92
N THR A 11 -34.74 -23.64 -5.39
CA THR A 11 -35.01 -23.78 -3.96
C THR A 11 -33.90 -24.47 -3.19
N SER A 12 -33.07 -25.30 -3.85
CA SER A 12 -31.92 -25.97 -3.23
C SER A 12 -30.81 -24.99 -2.80
N LEU A 13 -30.75 -23.81 -3.42
CA LEU A 13 -29.79 -22.75 -3.15
C LEU A 13 -30.30 -21.71 -2.16
N LEU A 14 -31.54 -21.84 -1.70
CA LEU A 14 -32.20 -20.90 -0.81
C LEU A 14 -32.34 -21.49 0.59
N SER A 15 -32.10 -20.66 1.59
CA SER A 15 -32.50 -20.92 2.97
C SER A 15 -33.41 -19.79 3.44
N HIS A 16 -34.55 -20.13 4.04
CA HIS A 16 -35.50 -19.15 4.55
C HIS A 16 -35.68 -19.30 6.07
N ARG A 17 -35.97 -18.19 6.75
CA ARG A 17 -36.26 -18.17 8.18
C ARG A 17 -37.24 -17.06 8.52
N VAL A 18 -38.18 -17.35 9.41
CA VAL A 18 -39.08 -16.36 10.00
C VAL A 18 -38.51 -15.90 11.35
N VAL A 19 -38.40 -14.59 11.55
CA VAL A 19 -37.80 -13.99 12.74
C VAL A 19 -38.81 -13.07 13.43
N PRO A 20 -39.16 -13.31 14.70
CA PRO A 20 -39.96 -12.35 15.48
C PRO A 20 -39.17 -11.06 15.65
N SER A 21 -39.80 -9.93 15.37
CA SER A 21 -39.25 -8.60 15.64
C SER A 21 -40.14 -7.90 16.65
N SER A 22 -39.55 -7.25 17.65
CA SER A 22 -40.27 -6.37 18.58
C SER A 22 -40.50 -4.97 18.01
N LEU A 23 -39.92 -4.67 16.83
CA LEU A 23 -40.01 -3.36 16.18
C LEU A 23 -41.19 -3.25 15.22
N PHE A 24 -41.72 -4.38 14.76
CA PHE A 24 -42.85 -4.44 13.84
C PHE A 24 -43.91 -5.36 14.43
N ASP A 25 -45.18 -5.08 14.15
CA ASP A 25 -46.32 -5.92 14.49
C ASP A 25 -46.42 -7.19 13.64
N HIS A 26 -45.39 -7.49 12.83
CA HIS A 26 -45.29 -8.62 11.93
C HIS A 26 -43.95 -9.33 12.03
N TYR A 27 -43.95 -10.63 11.73
CA TYR A 27 -42.74 -11.41 11.65
C TYR A 27 -41.94 -11.08 10.40
N LEU A 28 -40.62 -10.96 10.54
CA LEU A 28 -39.70 -10.76 9.43
C LEU A 28 -39.47 -12.09 8.71
N GLN A 29 -39.48 -12.08 7.38
CA GLN A 29 -39.06 -13.22 6.56
C GLN A 29 -37.67 -12.93 5.98
N LEU A 30 -36.69 -13.75 6.35
CA LEU A 30 -35.34 -13.72 5.81
C LEU A 30 -35.20 -14.82 4.75
N VAL A 31 -34.68 -14.46 3.59
CA VAL A 31 -34.31 -15.40 2.52
C VAL A 31 -32.84 -15.17 2.19
N CYS A 32 -32.01 -16.19 2.36
CA CYS A 32 -30.59 -16.16 2.02
C CYS A 32 -30.35 -17.09 0.84
N GLN A 33 -29.70 -16.58 -0.21
CA GLN A 33 -29.23 -17.39 -1.32
C GLN A 33 -27.77 -17.76 -1.11
N ARG A 34 -27.45 -19.05 -1.18
CA ARG A 34 -26.08 -19.53 -1.22
C ARG A 34 -25.51 -19.28 -2.61
N GLN A 35 -24.75 -18.21 -2.78
CA GLN A 35 -23.93 -18.07 -3.97
C GLN A 35 -22.75 -19.04 -3.89
N LYS A 36 -22.54 -19.82 -4.94
CA LYS A 36 -21.22 -20.42 -5.19
C LYS A 36 -20.30 -19.25 -5.48
N CYS A 37 -19.43 -18.90 -4.53
CA CYS A 37 -18.32 -18.01 -4.82
C CYS A 37 -17.48 -18.70 -5.90
N VAL A 38 -17.65 -18.28 -7.16
CA VAL A 38 -16.65 -18.58 -8.16
C VAL A 38 -15.40 -17.85 -7.67
N PRO A 39 -14.27 -18.54 -7.41
CA PRO A 39 -13.06 -17.83 -7.07
C PRO A 39 -12.76 -16.93 -8.26
N GLU A 40 -12.94 -15.64 -8.06
CA GLU A 40 -12.50 -14.64 -9.02
C GLU A 40 -11.01 -14.93 -9.20
N VAL A 41 -10.63 -15.38 -10.40
CA VAL A 41 -9.22 -15.52 -10.73
C VAL A 41 -8.68 -14.11 -10.65
N CYS A 42 -8.09 -13.77 -9.50
CA CYS A 42 -7.56 -12.46 -9.19
C CYS A 42 -6.37 -12.26 -10.12
N ARG A 43 -6.66 -11.79 -11.35
CA ARG A 43 -5.64 -11.43 -12.32
C ARG A 43 -4.85 -10.33 -11.65
N GLU A 44 -3.58 -10.59 -11.37
CA GLU A 44 -2.69 -9.63 -10.73
C GLU A 44 -2.82 -8.29 -11.48
N SER A 45 -3.28 -7.26 -10.78
CA SER A 45 -3.48 -5.95 -11.38
C SER A 45 -2.12 -5.38 -11.76
N VAL A 46 -1.81 -5.41 -13.06
CA VAL A 46 -0.60 -4.78 -13.58
C VAL A 46 -0.76 -3.29 -13.44
N THR A 47 0.04 -2.68 -12.56
CA THR A 47 0.07 -1.22 -12.41
C THR A 47 0.99 -0.66 -13.49
N LEU A 48 0.55 0.31 -14.28
CA LEU A 48 1.44 1.01 -15.22
C LEU A 48 2.11 2.18 -14.49
N LYS A 49 3.43 2.38 -14.70
CA LYS A 49 4.16 3.52 -14.13
C LYS A 49 5.19 4.06 -15.12
N ARG A 50 5.42 5.37 -15.06
CA ARG A 50 6.53 6.06 -15.73
C ARG A 50 7.74 6.14 -14.82
N ARG A 51 8.95 5.89 -15.36
CA ARG A 51 10.21 5.96 -14.61
C ARG A 51 10.88 7.32 -14.75
N PHE A 52 10.33 8.36 -14.12
CA PHE A 52 10.88 9.73 -14.19
C PHE A 52 12.26 9.90 -13.56
N LYS A 53 12.70 8.96 -12.72
CA LYS A 53 14.02 8.99 -12.05
C LYS A 53 15.10 8.21 -12.78
N ASP A 54 14.76 7.57 -13.90
CA ASP A 54 15.72 6.79 -14.67
C ASP A 54 16.70 7.74 -15.40
N PRO A 55 18.02 7.64 -15.17
CA PRO A 55 18.99 8.56 -15.76
C PRO A 55 19.02 8.53 -17.29
N PHE A 56 18.77 7.37 -17.90
CA PHE A 56 18.75 7.22 -19.35
C PHE A 56 17.54 7.93 -19.96
N ASN A 57 16.36 7.76 -19.36
CA ASN A 57 15.14 8.45 -19.79
C ASN A 57 15.26 9.99 -19.63
N ILE A 58 15.87 10.44 -18.53
CA ILE A 58 16.16 11.88 -18.33
C ILE A 58 17.12 12.40 -19.40
N ALA A 59 18.18 11.66 -19.73
CA ALA A 59 19.12 12.06 -20.77
C ALA A 59 18.45 12.12 -22.15
N LYS A 60 17.62 11.13 -22.48
CA LYS A 60 16.83 11.10 -23.72
C LYS A 60 15.87 12.29 -23.83
N PHE A 61 15.18 12.62 -22.75
CA PHE A 61 14.28 13.77 -22.70
C PHE A 61 15.03 15.09 -22.90
N ARG A 62 16.16 15.27 -22.20
CA ARG A 62 17.01 16.47 -22.36
C ARG A 62 17.55 16.60 -23.78
N HIS A 63 17.99 15.51 -24.37
CA HIS A 63 18.47 15.49 -25.75
C HIS A 63 17.37 15.91 -26.71
N SER A 64 16.17 15.33 -26.58
CA SER A 64 15.01 15.68 -27.43
C SER A 64 14.66 17.17 -27.33
N LEU A 65 14.66 17.73 -26.11
CA LEU A 65 14.43 19.17 -25.90
C LEU A 65 15.52 20.06 -26.52
N SER A 66 16.77 19.60 -26.54
CA SER A 66 17.89 20.36 -27.10
C SER A 66 17.89 20.42 -28.63
N GLU A 67 17.21 19.49 -29.29
CA GLU A 67 17.09 19.44 -30.76
C GLU A 67 15.97 20.35 -31.29
N VAL A 68 15.12 20.89 -30.41
CA VAL A 68 14.01 21.75 -30.82
C VAL A 68 14.50 23.18 -31.08
N ASN A 69 14.20 23.68 -32.28
CA ASN A 69 14.42 25.08 -32.62
C ASN A 69 13.22 25.94 -32.14
N TRP A 70 13.24 26.36 -30.88
CA TRP A 70 12.16 27.12 -30.26
C TRP A 70 11.81 28.45 -30.96
N PRO A 71 12.79 29.27 -31.42
CA PRO A 71 12.50 30.49 -32.18
C PRO A 71 11.63 30.27 -33.42
N ASP A 72 11.80 29.15 -34.12
CA ASP A 72 11.03 28.86 -35.35
C ASP A 72 9.59 28.42 -35.04
N LEU A 73 9.33 27.97 -33.82
CA LEU A 73 8.04 27.44 -33.38
C LEU A 73 7.19 28.46 -32.62
N MET A 74 7.81 29.51 -32.10
CA MET A 74 7.18 30.59 -31.32
C MET A 74 7.16 31.90 -32.12
N VAL A 75 6.61 31.83 -33.34
CA VAL A 75 6.48 32.97 -34.27
C VAL A 75 5.06 33.55 -34.24
N GLY A 76 4.16 32.97 -33.44
CA GLY A 76 2.78 33.40 -33.36
C GLY A 76 2.63 34.83 -32.83
N ALA A 77 1.61 35.54 -33.31
CA ALA A 77 1.15 36.77 -32.66
C ALA A 77 0.30 36.47 -31.41
N ASN A 78 -0.09 35.21 -31.22
CA ASN A 78 -0.98 34.74 -30.17
C ASN A 78 -0.23 33.84 -29.19
N VAL A 79 -0.05 34.34 -27.96
CA VAL A 79 0.64 33.64 -26.87
C VAL A 79 -0.01 32.30 -26.52
N ASP A 80 -1.35 32.20 -26.66
CA ASP A 80 -2.06 30.96 -26.34
C ASP A 80 -1.73 29.84 -27.34
N GLU A 81 -1.53 30.20 -28.60
CA GLU A 81 -1.16 29.25 -29.66
C GLU A 81 0.28 28.78 -29.49
N ASP A 82 1.21 29.71 -29.20
CA ASP A 82 2.61 29.37 -28.94
C ASP A 82 2.76 28.49 -27.69
N PHE A 83 2.00 28.78 -26.62
CA PHE A 83 1.99 27.96 -25.41
C PHE A 83 1.46 26.56 -25.69
N LYS A 84 0.42 26.44 -26.52
CA LYS A 84 -0.12 25.13 -26.91
C LYS A 84 0.92 24.32 -27.68
N ILE A 85 1.62 24.92 -28.65
CA ILE A 85 2.69 24.26 -29.41
C ILE A 85 3.80 23.79 -28.48
N PHE A 86 4.24 24.65 -27.55
CA PHE A 86 5.22 24.28 -26.53
C PHE A 86 4.77 23.08 -25.70
N LEU A 87 3.52 23.11 -25.22
CA LEU A 87 2.98 22.04 -24.37
C LEU A 87 2.86 20.73 -25.12
N ASP A 88 2.39 20.74 -26.37
CA ASP A 88 2.24 19.56 -27.21
C ASP A 88 3.60 18.88 -27.45
N ILE A 89 4.65 19.65 -27.75
CA ILE A 89 6.03 19.14 -27.91
C ILE A 89 6.55 18.54 -26.59
N CYS A 90 6.32 19.22 -25.47
CA CYS A 90 6.73 18.73 -24.16
C CYS A 90 6.06 17.40 -23.82
N ILE A 91 4.75 17.29 -24.05
CA ILE A 91 3.98 16.07 -23.83
C ILE A 91 4.51 14.94 -24.72
N GLU A 92 4.73 15.21 -26.01
CA GLU A 92 5.27 14.22 -26.94
C GLU A 92 6.61 13.66 -26.46
N PHE A 93 7.52 14.53 -26.02
CA PHE A 93 8.82 14.11 -25.51
C PHE A 93 8.72 13.37 -24.18
N VAL A 94 7.77 13.75 -23.32
CA VAL A 94 7.50 13.01 -22.09
C VAL A 94 7.01 11.60 -22.40
N GLU A 95 6.07 11.44 -23.33
CA GLU A 95 5.56 10.12 -23.72
C GLU A 95 6.65 9.24 -24.35
N LYS A 96 7.53 9.82 -25.19
CA LYS A 96 8.64 9.10 -25.82
C LYS A 96 9.78 8.75 -24.87
N SER A 97 10.03 9.59 -23.87
CA SER A 97 11.16 9.42 -22.94
C SER A 97 10.77 8.68 -21.68
N PHE A 98 9.51 8.75 -21.27
CA PHE A 98 8.97 8.11 -20.08
C PHE A 98 7.73 7.29 -20.45
N PRO A 99 7.88 6.18 -21.21
CA PRO A 99 6.76 5.34 -21.57
C PRO A 99 6.10 4.73 -20.33
N LEU A 100 4.79 4.46 -20.44
CA LEU A 100 4.08 3.69 -19.43
C LEU A 100 4.52 2.23 -19.51
N GLU A 101 5.28 1.80 -18.51
CA GLU A 101 5.75 0.42 -18.42
C GLU A 101 4.92 -0.38 -17.40
N PRO A 102 4.70 -1.68 -17.64
CA PRO A 102 4.11 -2.56 -16.65
C PRO A 102 5.04 -2.65 -15.44
N TYR A 103 4.59 -2.05 -14.35
CA TYR A 103 5.21 -2.18 -13.05
C TYR A 103 4.53 -3.34 -12.33
N ARG A 104 5.24 -4.47 -12.28
CA ARG A 104 4.92 -5.47 -11.27
C ARG A 104 5.24 -4.84 -9.93
N ASN A 105 4.19 -4.46 -9.19
CA ASN A 105 4.36 -4.35 -7.75
C ASN A 105 4.91 -5.71 -7.36
N ARG A 106 6.19 -5.78 -6.94
CA ARG A 106 6.61 -6.91 -6.10
C ARG A 106 5.52 -6.97 -5.07
N LYS A 107 4.71 -8.05 -5.06
CA LYS A 107 3.79 -8.31 -3.96
C LYS A 107 4.59 -7.94 -2.74
N TYR A 108 4.05 -7.01 -1.97
CA TYR A 108 4.63 -6.64 -0.69
C TYR A 108 4.84 -7.99 -0.04
N ASP A 109 6.09 -8.47 -0.05
CA ASP A 109 6.37 -9.85 0.31
C ASP A 109 5.77 -9.93 1.71
N ASP A 110 4.94 -10.91 2.02
CA ASP A 110 4.29 -10.97 3.35
C ASP A 110 5.35 -10.96 4.48
N LYS A 111 6.61 -11.18 4.10
CA LYS A 111 7.87 -11.00 4.82
C LYS A 111 8.30 -9.56 5.08
N SER A 112 7.58 -8.54 4.63
CA SER A 112 8.04 -7.14 4.71
C SER A 112 8.17 -6.66 6.15
N LYS A 113 7.34 -7.20 7.06
CA LYS A 113 7.33 -6.91 8.49
C LYS A 113 6.77 -8.11 9.27
N PRO A 114 7.55 -9.18 9.49
CA PRO A 114 7.08 -10.38 10.21
C PRO A 114 6.65 -10.14 11.66
N TRP A 115 7.05 -9.01 12.27
CA TRP A 115 6.55 -8.55 13.57
C TRP A 115 5.14 -7.94 13.53
N LEU A 116 4.54 -7.78 12.34
CA LEU A 116 3.24 -7.13 12.17
C LEU A 116 2.10 -8.14 12.42
N THR A 117 1.48 -8.06 13.60
CA THR A 117 0.34 -8.92 13.94
C THR A 117 -0.98 -8.35 13.37
N ALA A 118 -2.00 -9.20 13.22
CA ALA A 118 -3.33 -8.79 12.76
C ALA A 118 -3.92 -7.66 13.62
N ASP A 119 -3.73 -7.73 14.93
CA ASP A 119 -4.17 -6.69 15.88
C ASP A 119 -3.48 -5.34 15.64
N ILE A 120 -2.17 -5.35 15.36
CA ILE A 120 -1.43 -4.13 15.02
C ILE A 120 -1.96 -3.55 13.71
N VAL A 121 -2.22 -4.39 12.70
CA VAL A 121 -2.79 -3.94 11.41
C VAL A 121 -4.15 -3.29 11.61
N GLN A 122 -5.06 -3.95 12.33
CA GLN A 122 -6.42 -3.45 12.57
C GLN A 122 -6.40 -2.14 13.36
N ARG A 123 -5.62 -2.06 14.44
CA ARG A 123 -5.49 -0.82 15.23
C ARG A 123 -4.87 0.32 14.44
N ASN A 124 -3.92 0.03 13.54
CA ASN A 124 -3.32 1.03 12.68
C ASN A 124 -4.30 1.52 11.59
N ALA A 125 -5.23 0.67 11.12
CA ALA A 125 -6.33 1.13 10.26
C ALA A 125 -7.27 2.08 11.03
N LEU A 126 -7.70 1.68 12.23
CA LEU A 126 -8.55 2.50 13.08
C LEU A 126 -7.93 3.85 13.45
N LEU A 127 -6.64 3.88 13.79
CA LEU A 127 -5.92 5.12 14.08
C LEU A 127 -5.83 6.04 12.85
N ARG A 128 -5.69 5.49 11.65
CA ARG A 128 -5.71 6.28 10.41
C ARG A 128 -7.09 6.89 10.15
N ASP A 129 -8.15 6.12 10.39
CA ASP A 129 -9.51 6.63 10.27
C ASP A 129 -9.79 7.74 11.29
N LEU A 130 -9.36 7.56 12.54
CA LEU A 130 -9.46 8.58 13.58
C LEU A 130 -8.63 9.83 13.28
N ASP A 131 -7.42 9.68 12.72
CA ASP A 131 -6.58 10.80 12.31
C ASP A 131 -7.24 11.62 11.21
N LYS A 132 -7.85 10.94 10.22
CA LYS A 132 -8.62 11.59 9.16
C LYS A 132 -9.79 12.38 9.73
N VAL A 133 -10.60 11.76 10.60
CA VAL A 133 -11.74 12.43 11.23
C VAL A 133 -11.29 13.61 12.10
N ARG A 134 -10.17 13.48 12.82
CA ARG A 134 -9.57 14.56 13.62
C ARG A 134 -9.09 15.73 12.75
N ASN A 135 -8.54 15.45 11.58
CA ASN A 135 -8.07 16.51 10.67
C ASN A 135 -9.24 17.23 9.97
N GLU A 136 -10.37 16.55 9.80
CA GLU A 136 -11.60 17.12 9.22
C GLU A 136 -12.46 17.85 10.26
N ASN A 137 -12.37 17.50 11.54
CA ASN A 137 -13.18 18.05 12.63
C ASN A 137 -12.32 18.61 13.76
N ASN A 138 -12.54 19.88 14.14
CA ASN A 138 -11.88 20.53 15.29
C ASN A 138 -12.46 20.10 16.65
N ASP A 139 -12.94 18.86 16.78
CA ASP A 139 -13.50 18.34 18.02
C ASP A 139 -12.38 17.86 18.96
N HIS A 140 -12.34 18.45 20.17
CA HIS A 140 -11.39 18.10 21.21
C HIS A 140 -11.53 16.64 21.68
N SER A 141 -12.75 16.10 21.71
CA SER A 141 -13.03 14.73 22.16
C SER A 141 -12.41 13.66 21.24
N ILE A 142 -12.39 13.92 19.94
CA ILE A 142 -11.78 13.06 18.92
C ILE A 142 -10.27 13.10 19.05
N THR A 143 -9.71 14.28 19.31
CA THR A 143 -8.27 14.45 19.55
C THR A 143 -7.81 13.69 20.80
N GLU A 144 -8.56 13.76 21.90
CA GLU A 144 -8.25 13.00 23.12
C GLU A 144 -8.35 11.50 22.90
N SER A 145 -9.38 11.05 22.19
CA SER A 145 -9.59 9.63 21.86
C SER A 145 -8.44 9.10 21.01
N TYR A 146 -8.01 9.85 19.99
CA TYR A 146 -6.85 9.51 19.17
C TYR A 146 -5.57 9.38 20.02
N LYS A 147 -5.27 10.39 20.85
CA LYS A 147 -4.08 10.36 21.73
C LYS A 147 -4.09 9.18 22.70
N ARG A 148 -5.25 8.88 23.28
CA ARG A 148 -5.44 7.75 24.21
C ARG A 148 -5.18 6.40 23.52
N MET A 149 -5.53 6.28 22.25
CA MET A 149 -5.32 5.05 21.47
C MET A 149 -3.90 4.94 20.89
N LEU A 150 -3.27 6.06 20.58
CA LEU A 150 -1.95 6.10 19.94
C LEU A 150 -0.86 5.54 20.87
N ALA A 151 -0.74 6.03 22.09
CA ALA A 151 0.37 5.63 22.98
C ALA A 151 0.41 4.11 23.28
N PRO A 152 -0.70 3.45 23.63
CA PRO A 152 -0.70 1.99 23.79
C PRO A 152 -0.41 1.24 22.48
N HIS A 153 -0.84 1.79 21.34
CA HIS A 153 -0.55 1.18 20.04
C HIS A 153 0.94 1.24 19.69
N GLU A 154 1.58 2.39 19.89
CA GLU A 154 3.03 2.56 19.68
C GLU A 154 3.83 1.62 20.58
N GLU A 155 3.43 1.48 21.84
CA GLU A 155 4.07 0.54 22.76
C GLU A 155 3.91 -0.92 22.30
N ASN A 156 2.73 -1.30 21.81
CA ASN A 156 2.51 -2.63 21.26
C ASN A 156 3.37 -2.90 20.01
N VAL A 157 3.50 -1.91 19.13
CA VAL A 157 4.38 -2.00 17.94
C VAL A 157 5.84 -2.15 18.37
N ARG A 158 6.27 -1.37 19.38
CA ARG A 158 7.63 -1.43 19.93
C ARG A 158 7.94 -2.83 20.48
N LYS A 159 7.06 -3.37 21.33
CA LYS A 159 7.20 -4.73 21.88
C LYS A 159 7.19 -5.81 20.82
N ALA A 160 6.32 -5.72 19.82
CA ALA A 160 6.26 -6.70 18.75
C ALA A 160 7.57 -6.75 17.94
N LYS A 161 8.16 -5.58 17.64
CA LYS A 161 9.48 -5.49 17.01
C LYS A 161 10.59 -6.07 17.89
N GLU A 162 10.59 -5.69 19.18
CA GLU A 162 11.57 -6.14 20.16
C GLU A 162 11.57 -7.67 20.30
N ASN A 163 10.40 -8.27 20.48
CA ASN A 163 10.23 -9.72 20.59
C ASN A 163 10.71 -10.41 19.31
N TYR A 164 10.24 -9.97 18.14
CA TYR A 164 10.64 -10.55 16.87
C TYR A 164 12.15 -10.50 16.65
N ASN A 165 12.77 -9.34 16.91
CA ASN A 165 14.22 -9.18 16.75
C ASN A 165 14.99 -10.06 17.76
N SER A 166 14.51 -10.17 18.99
CA SER A 166 15.14 -10.99 20.04
C SER A 166 15.07 -12.47 19.71
N GLU A 167 13.93 -12.95 19.23
CA GLU A 167 13.73 -14.31 18.73
C GLU A 167 14.60 -14.59 17.50
N HIS A 168 14.68 -13.63 16.57
CA HIS A 168 15.50 -13.77 15.36
C HIS A 168 17.00 -13.86 15.69
N ILE A 169 17.50 -13.04 16.63
CA ILE A 169 18.89 -13.08 17.06
C ILE A 169 19.17 -14.38 17.80
N SER A 170 18.35 -14.74 18.79
CA SER A 170 18.57 -15.93 19.62
C SER A 170 18.47 -17.24 18.83
N GLY A 171 17.60 -17.30 17.81
CA GLY A 171 17.45 -18.45 16.91
C GLY A 171 18.47 -18.50 15.76
N SER A 172 19.38 -17.52 15.63
CA SER A 172 20.38 -17.51 14.57
C SER A 172 21.66 -18.26 14.96
N SER A 173 22.32 -18.90 13.99
CA SER A 173 23.61 -19.57 14.23
C SER A 173 24.72 -18.59 14.63
N ASN A 174 24.70 -17.38 14.06
CA ASN A 174 25.63 -16.30 14.41
C ASN A 174 24.85 -15.07 14.87
N GLN A 175 24.70 -14.96 16.19
CA GLN A 175 23.91 -13.91 16.86
C GLN A 175 24.44 -12.50 16.56
N ASN A 176 25.76 -12.32 16.54
CA ASN A 176 26.39 -11.04 16.24
C ASN A 176 26.06 -10.58 14.82
N LYS A 177 26.20 -11.48 13.83
CA LYS A 177 25.87 -11.19 12.43
C LYS A 177 24.39 -10.87 12.25
N ALA A 178 23.50 -11.60 12.94
CA ALA A 178 22.06 -11.33 12.91
C ALA A 178 21.72 -9.95 13.50
N ALA A 179 22.31 -9.60 14.65
CA ALA A 179 22.13 -8.28 15.27
C ALA A 179 22.62 -7.14 14.38
N TYR A 180 23.83 -7.27 13.80
CA TYR A 180 24.37 -6.28 12.86
C TYR A 180 23.50 -6.11 11.61
N LYS A 181 22.92 -7.20 11.10
CA LYS A 181 22.00 -7.14 9.96
C LYS A 181 20.73 -6.35 10.30
N ILE A 182 20.17 -6.55 11.49
CA ILE A 182 19.01 -5.78 11.97
C ILE A 182 19.36 -4.28 12.06
N ILE A 183 20.50 -3.95 12.66
CA ILE A 183 20.99 -2.55 12.78
C ILE A 183 21.13 -1.92 11.39
N ASN A 184 21.85 -2.56 10.46
CA ASN A 184 22.05 -2.02 9.12
C ASN A 184 20.74 -1.79 8.36
N ASN A 185 19.76 -2.69 8.54
CA ASN A 185 18.44 -2.56 7.93
C ASN A 185 17.65 -1.36 8.48
N GLU A 186 17.72 -1.09 9.78
CA GLU A 186 17.03 0.06 10.40
C GLU A 186 17.67 1.40 10.02
N PHE A 187 19.01 1.45 9.92
CA PHE A 187 19.72 2.69 9.58
C PHE A 187 19.84 2.96 8.08
N ASN A 188 19.28 2.11 7.20
CA ASN A 188 19.42 2.20 5.74
C ASN A 188 20.87 2.45 5.28
N LEU A 189 21.84 1.92 6.02
CA LEU A 189 23.23 2.01 5.65
C LEU A 189 23.40 1.14 4.40
N LYS A 190 23.43 1.77 3.22
CA LYS A 190 23.78 1.10 1.97
C LYS A 190 25.07 0.34 2.22
N SER A 191 25.02 -0.96 2.02
CA SER A 191 26.07 -1.89 2.38
C SER A 191 27.35 -1.64 1.58
N GLU A 192 28.17 -0.67 1.98
CA GLU A 192 29.61 -0.78 1.86
C GLU A 192 30.07 -1.66 3.02
N SER A 193 29.94 -2.96 2.82
CA SER A 193 30.28 -4.01 3.78
C SER A 193 31.76 -3.94 4.15
N LYS A 194 32.08 -3.23 5.23
CA LYS A 194 33.26 -3.50 6.07
C LYS A 194 32.75 -3.93 7.43
N TYR A 195 32.63 -5.24 7.63
CA TYR A 195 32.46 -5.78 8.97
C TYR A 195 33.62 -5.31 9.85
N PRO A 196 33.39 -5.04 11.15
CA PRO A 196 34.48 -4.94 12.10
C PRO A 196 35.29 -6.25 12.03
N THR A 197 36.60 -6.16 11.84
CA THR A 197 37.53 -7.28 11.60
C THR A 197 37.63 -8.31 12.75
N ASN A 198 36.88 -8.12 13.83
CA ASN A 198 36.98 -8.93 15.05
C ASN A 198 35.94 -10.08 15.09
N PHE A 199 35.20 -10.32 14.02
CA PHE A 199 34.16 -11.37 13.94
C PHE A 199 34.49 -12.39 12.84
N THR A 200 35.72 -12.90 12.83
CA THR A 200 36.05 -14.10 12.04
C THR A 200 35.74 -15.33 12.89
N ASP A 201 35.05 -16.30 12.27
CA ASP A 201 34.72 -17.56 12.91
C ASP A 201 36.04 -18.33 13.15
N ASP A 202 36.48 -18.42 14.41
CA ASP A 202 37.44 -19.43 14.87
C ASP A 202 36.74 -20.80 14.87
N GLU A 203 36.37 -21.27 13.68
CA GLU A 203 36.10 -22.69 13.41
C GLU A 203 37.19 -23.22 12.49
N ASN A 204 38.38 -23.39 13.07
CA ASN A 204 39.34 -24.42 12.67
C ASN A 204 40.40 -24.59 13.77
N LYS A 205 40.06 -25.40 14.78
CA LYS A 205 40.98 -26.38 15.40
C LYS A 205 40.21 -27.35 16.28
#